data_AF-A0A2D7A9Z5-F1
#
_entry.id   AF-A0A2D7A9Z5-F1
#
_cell.length_a   1.000
_cell.length_b   1.000
_cell.length_c   1.000
_cell.angle_alpha   90.00
_cell.angle_beta   90.00
_cell.angle_gamma   90.00
#
_symmetry.space_group_name_H-M   'P 1'
#
loop_
_entity.id
_entity.type
_entity.pdbx_description
1 polymer ?
#
loop_
_entity_poly.entity_id
_entity_poly.type
_entity_poly.pdbx_seq_one_letter_code
_entity_poly.pdbx_strand_id
1 'polypeptide(L)'
;MTDTTLIRLQNQITQHVVCAKCEEEYLSGLTDSSSLQDYTKLDVGFTSIGIQVWCRRHNANVVHVDFEGQKLKADFQCLEPRMQD
;
A
#
# COMPACT_ATOMS: atom_id res chain seq x y z
N MET A 1 -9.57 -20.39 21.72
CA MET A 1 -8.16 -20.18 21.33
C MET A 1 -8.19 -19.49 19.97
N THR A 2 -8.02 -18.18 19.93
CA THR A 2 -7.83 -17.47 18.66
C THR A 2 -6.44 -17.83 18.15
N ASP A 3 -6.38 -18.46 16.97
CA ASP A 3 -5.10 -18.77 16.32
C ASP A 3 -4.39 -17.45 16.00
N THR A 4 -3.35 -17.13 16.77
CA THR A 4 -2.52 -15.92 16.63
C THR A 4 -1.88 -15.81 15.25
N THR A 5 -1.88 -16.87 14.44
CA THR A 5 -1.37 -16.86 13.07
C THR A 5 -2.31 -16.11 12.12
N LEU A 6 -3.63 -16.26 12.28
CA LEU A 6 -4.62 -15.66 11.37
C LEU A 6 -4.77 -14.14 11.55
N ILE A 7 -4.42 -13.60 12.73
CA ILE A 7 -4.50 -12.15 12.99
C ILE A 7 -3.61 -11.34 12.05
N ARG A 8 -2.48 -11.93 11.59
CA ARG A 8 -1.54 -11.28 10.68
C ARG A 8 -2.09 -11.12 9.26
N LEU A 9 -3.13 -11.86 8.91
CA LEU A 9 -3.80 -11.77 7.60
C LEU A 9 -4.96 -10.76 7.59
N GLN A 10 -5.32 -10.21 8.76
CA GLN A 10 -6.31 -9.12 8.86
C GLN A 10 -5.66 -7.77 8.53
N ASN A 11 -6.47 -6.76 8.21
CA ASN A 11 -5.98 -5.41 8.05
C ASN A 11 -5.43 -4.89 9.39
N GLN A 12 -4.13 -4.57 9.42
CA GLN A 12 -3.41 -4.02 10.57
C GLN A 12 -2.78 -2.65 10.27
N ILE A 13 -3.22 -1.98 9.19
CA ILE A 13 -2.68 -0.68 8.77
C ILE A 13 -3.07 0.40 9.77
N THR A 14 -2.07 1.09 10.33
CA THR A 14 -2.27 2.22 11.25
C THR A 14 -2.04 3.57 10.56
N GLN A 15 -1.26 3.59 9.49
CA GLN A 15 -0.96 4.77 8.68
C GLN A 15 -0.89 4.38 7.21
N HIS A 16 -1.58 5.13 6.37
CA HIS A 16 -1.56 4.92 4.93
C HIS A 16 -0.38 5.63 4.29
N VAL A 17 0.29 4.94 3.35
CA VAL A 17 1.25 5.58 2.46
C VAL A 17 0.46 6.40 1.44
N VAL A 18 0.79 7.69 1.33
CA VAL A 18 0.09 8.65 0.46
C VAL A 18 1.09 9.56 -0.24
N CYS A 19 0.70 10.11 -1.39
CA CYS A 19 1.52 11.11 -2.08
C CYS A 19 1.33 12.48 -1.42
N ALA A 20 2.42 13.18 -1.09
CA ALA A 20 2.37 14.51 -0.47
C ALA A 20 1.51 15.52 -1.27
N LYS A 21 1.56 15.45 -2.61
CA LYS A 21 0.71 16.31 -3.46
C LYS A 21 -0.76 15.93 -3.39
N CYS A 22 -1.08 14.63 -3.33
CA CYS A 22 -2.46 14.18 -3.13
C CYS A 22 -2.98 14.64 -1.76
N GLU A 23 -2.15 14.59 -0.72
CA GLU A 23 -2.48 15.06 0.61
C GLU A 23 -2.77 16.57 0.61
N GLU A 24 -1.89 17.37 0.03
CA GLU A 24 -2.07 18.82 -0.09
C GLU A 24 -3.36 19.20 -0.84
N GLU A 25 -3.60 18.59 -2.00
CA GLU A 25 -4.82 18.79 -2.79
C GLU A 25 -6.08 18.39 -2.01
N TYR A 26 -6.03 17.27 -1.30
CA TYR A 26 -7.13 16.76 -0.49
C TYR A 26 -7.45 17.70 0.68
N LEU A 27 -6.42 18.12 1.44
CA LEU A 27 -6.57 19.05 2.56
C LEU A 27 -7.02 20.44 2.10
N SER A 28 -6.71 20.82 0.86
CA SER A 28 -7.16 22.06 0.24
C SER A 28 -8.58 21.99 -0.32
N GLY A 29 -9.26 20.84 -0.21
CA GLY A 29 -10.62 20.66 -0.70
C GLY A 29 -10.76 20.60 -2.22
N LEU A 30 -9.67 20.28 -2.95
CA LEU A 30 -9.66 20.18 -4.41
C LEU A 30 -10.23 18.85 -4.94
N THR A 31 -11.05 18.17 -4.12
CA THR A 31 -11.58 16.85 -4.41
C THR A 31 -12.90 16.59 -3.72
N ASP A 32 -13.73 15.79 -4.36
CA ASP A 32 -14.97 15.22 -3.84
C ASP A 32 -14.77 13.81 -3.23
N SER A 33 -13.54 13.29 -3.24
CA SER A 33 -13.24 11.97 -2.68
C SER A 33 -13.49 11.93 -1.18
N SER A 34 -14.11 10.84 -0.72
CA SER A 34 -14.46 10.58 0.69
C SER A 34 -13.27 10.40 1.62
N SER A 35 -12.11 10.03 1.08
CA SER A 35 -10.88 9.82 1.85
C SER A 35 -9.65 10.10 1.01
N LEU A 36 -8.53 10.40 1.69
CA LEU A 36 -7.24 10.55 1.02
C LEU A 36 -6.76 9.24 0.37
N GLN A 37 -7.13 8.09 0.94
CA GLN A 37 -6.84 6.78 0.36
C GLN A 37 -7.54 6.59 -0.98
N ASP A 38 -8.83 6.96 -1.08
CA ASP A 38 -9.60 6.86 -2.32
C ASP A 38 -9.09 7.86 -3.37
N TYR A 39 -8.71 9.05 -2.90
CA TYR A 39 -8.20 10.11 -3.76
C TYR A 39 -6.85 9.75 -4.38
N THR A 40 -5.96 9.18 -3.57
CA THR A 40 -4.61 8.80 -3.98
C THR A 40 -4.66 7.56 -4.87
N LYS A 41 -4.04 7.61 -6.05
CA LYS A 41 -3.91 6.44 -6.94
C LYS A 41 -2.48 5.94 -6.92
N LEU A 42 -2.25 4.85 -6.20
CA LEU A 42 -0.93 4.25 -6.05
C LEU A 42 -0.79 2.99 -6.91
N ASP A 43 0.42 2.79 -7.42
CA ASP A 43 0.94 1.50 -7.84
C ASP A 43 1.94 1.03 -6.80
N VAL A 44 1.94 -0.27 -6.51
CA VAL A 44 2.88 -0.90 -5.58
C VAL A 44 3.49 -2.10 -6.27
N GLY A 45 4.81 -2.19 -6.32
CA GLY A 45 5.50 -3.26 -7.03
C GLY A 45 6.90 -3.55 -6.50
N PHE A 46 7.37 -4.76 -6.78
CA PHE A 46 8.76 -5.13 -6.56
C PHE A 46 9.66 -4.55 -7.65
N THR A 47 10.87 -4.18 -7.25
CA THR A 47 11.95 -3.64 -8.07
C THR A 47 13.22 -4.47 -7.82
N SER A 48 14.31 -4.13 -8.49
CA SER A 48 15.60 -4.80 -8.28
C SER A 48 16.17 -4.65 -6.87
N ILE A 49 15.79 -3.61 -6.12
CA ILE A 49 16.32 -3.34 -4.77
C ILE A 49 15.30 -3.58 -3.64
N GLY A 50 14.00 -3.63 -3.94
CA GLY A 50 12.95 -3.83 -2.94
C GLY A 50 11.55 -3.49 -3.44
N ILE A 51 10.74 -2.76 -2.67
CA ILE A 51 9.37 -2.36 -3.08
C ILE A 51 9.32 -0.87 -3.37
N GLN A 52 8.66 -0.49 -4.45
CA GLN A 52 8.35 0.90 -4.77
C GLN A 52 6.85 1.15 -4.72
N VAL A 53 6.50 2.32 -4.19
CA VAL A 53 5.16 2.90 -4.23
C VAL A 53 5.21 4.16 -5.09
N TRP A 54 4.40 4.16 -6.14
CA TRP A 54 4.35 5.23 -7.14
C TRP A 54 2.98 5.87 -7.18
N CYS A 55 2.91 7.20 -7.19
CA CYS A 55 1.66 7.92 -7.39
C CYS A 55 1.40 8.11 -8.88
N ARG A 56 0.33 7.49 -9.39
CA ARG A 56 -0.09 7.63 -10.79
C ARG A 56 -0.64 9.03 -11.11
N ARG A 57 -1.34 9.66 -10.17
CA ARG A 57 -1.93 11.00 -10.37
C ARG A 57 -0.87 12.06 -10.64
N HIS A 58 0.17 12.05 -9.82
CA HIS A 58 1.23 13.05 -9.88
C HIS A 58 2.48 12.56 -10.61
N ASN A 59 2.44 11.33 -11.13
CA ASN A 59 3.57 10.64 -11.74
C ASN A 59 4.85 10.82 -10.92
N ALA A 60 4.79 10.47 -9.64
CA ALA A 60 5.85 10.77 -8.68
C ALA A 60 6.12 9.59 -7.75
N ASN A 61 7.39 9.44 -7.37
CA ASN A 61 7.80 8.51 -6.34
C ASN A 61 7.17 8.91 -4.99
N VAL A 62 6.54 7.96 -4.31
CA VAL A 62 6.05 8.17 -2.94
C VAL A 62 7.08 7.60 -1.96
N VAL A 63 7.46 6.34 -2.14
CA VAL A 63 8.54 5.71 -1.39
C VAL A 63 9.17 4.59 -2.21
N HIS A 64 10.49 4.44 -2.08
CA HIS A 64 11.23 3.30 -2.60
C HIS A 64 11.98 2.67 -1.43
N VAL A 65 11.50 1.53 -0.97
CA VAL A 65 12.10 0.79 0.13
C VAL A 65 13.19 -0.10 -0.45
N ASP A 66 14.44 0.22 -0.14
CA ASP A 66 15.59 -0.65 -0.41
C ASP A 66 15.65 -1.74 0.66
N PHE A 67 15.77 -2.99 0.23
CA PHE A 67 15.94 -4.14 1.12
C PHE A 67 17.41 -4.45 1.40
N GLU A 68 18.34 -3.69 0.83
CA GLU A 68 19.79 -3.86 1.00
C GLU A 68 20.26 -5.27 0.62
N GLY A 69 19.64 -5.85 -0.41
CA GLY A 69 19.89 -7.23 -0.85
C GLY A 69 19.30 -8.30 0.08
N GLN A 70 18.57 -7.94 1.13
CA GLN A 70 17.94 -8.89 2.04
C GLN A 70 16.63 -9.44 1.46
N LYS A 71 16.41 -10.74 1.66
CA LYS A 71 15.12 -11.37 1.37
C LYS A 71 14.22 -11.30 2.60
N LEU A 72 13.31 -10.32 2.62
CA LEU A 72 12.36 -10.16 3.71
C LEU A 72 11.34 -11.32 3.73
N LYS A 73 10.90 -11.71 4.94
CA LYS A 73 9.77 -12.64 5.09
C LYS A 73 8.48 -11.92 4.71
N ALA A 74 7.73 -12.51 3.79
CA ALA A 74 6.42 -12.03 3.37
C ALA A 74 5.40 -13.16 3.47
N ASP A 75 4.20 -12.82 3.94
CA ASP A 75 3.06 -13.73 3.96
C ASP A 75 2.12 -13.37 2.82
N PHE A 76 2.04 -14.24 1.81
CA PHE A 76 1.19 -14.05 0.62
C PHE A 76 -0.11 -14.85 0.69
N GLN A 77 -0.42 -15.41 1.87
CA GLN A 77 -1.70 -16.08 2.07
C GLN A 77 -2.85 -15.08 1.98
N CYS A 78 -3.93 -15.52 1.36
CA CYS A 78 -5.19 -14.78 1.32
C CYS A 78 -6.20 -15.52 2.19
N LEU A 79 -7.00 -14.77 2.96
CA LEU A 79 -8.10 -15.37 3.73
C LEU A 79 -9.23 -15.87 2.83
N GLU A 80 -9.33 -15.33 1.61
CA GLU A 80 -10.35 -15.75 0.65
C GLU A 80 -9.87 -16.99 -0.13
N PRO A 81 -10.74 -18.01 -0.27
CA PRO A 81 -10.41 -19.17 -1.08
C PRO A 81 -10.26 -18.75 -2.54
N ARG A 82 -9.20 -19.21 -3.20
CA ARG A 82 -9.07 -19.08 -4.65
C ARG A 82 -10.16 -19.92 -5.31
N MET A 83 -11.10 -19.29 -5.99
CA MET A 83 -11.97 -20.01 -6.93
C MET A 83 -11.07 -20.51 -8.06
N GLN A 84 -11.00 -21.84 -8.23
CA GLN A 84 -10.39 -22.45 -9.40
C GLN A 84 -11.45 -22.44 -10.50
N ASP A 85 -11.13 -21.83 -11.65
CA ASP A 85 -11.94 -21.92 -12.87
C ASP A 85 -11.99 -23.36 -13.41
#